data_AF-A0A6I4UIQ6-F1
#
_entry.id   AF-A0A6I4UIQ6-F1
#
_cell.length_a   1.000
_cell.length_b   1.000
_cell.length_c   1.000
_cell.angle_alpha   90.00
_cell.angle_beta   90.00
_cell.angle_gamma   90.00
#
_symmetry.space_group_name_H-M   'P 1'
#
loop_
_entity.id
_entity.type
_entity.pdbx_description
1 polymer ?
#
loop_
_entity_poly.entity_id
_entity_poly.type
_entity_poly.pdbx_seq_one_letter_code
_entity_poly.pdbx_strand_id
1 'polypeptide(L)'
;MSNPDLPALIGEQKRWAFAAAALFLLAVGFLGFALNAQVMVVFAVGWLALMIFGYVGALKMAKGDFAHPLFKSQVMLHVVAVGLLVAVMIRAFP
;
A
#
# COMPACT_ATOMS: atom_id res chain seq x y z
N MET A 1 9.52 -18.50 -14.06
CA MET A 1 9.34 -18.62 -15.52
C MET A 1 8.17 -17.72 -15.91
N SER A 2 8.41 -16.65 -16.66
CA SER A 2 7.35 -15.78 -17.21
C SER A 2 6.69 -16.53 -18.36
N ASN A 3 5.40 -16.85 -18.23
CA ASN A 3 4.64 -17.48 -19.30
C ASN A 3 4.51 -16.46 -20.45
N PRO A 4 5.03 -16.73 -21.67
CA PRO A 4 5.09 -15.74 -22.75
C PRO A 4 3.72 -15.23 -23.22
N ASP A 5 2.64 -15.94 -22.90
CA ASP A 5 1.30 -15.72 -23.43
C ASP A 5 0.35 -14.95 -22.50
N LEU A 6 0.84 -14.44 -21.36
CA LEU A 6 0.02 -13.57 -20.52
C LEU A 6 0.04 -12.14 -21.11
N PRO A 7 -1.12 -11.56 -21.45
CA PRO A 7 -1.15 -10.21 -22.02
C PRO A 7 -0.49 -9.24 -21.04
N ALA A 8 0.40 -8.39 -21.57
CA ALA A 8 1.06 -7.36 -20.78
C ALA A 8 0.00 -6.50 -20.06
N LEU A 9 0.29 -6.11 -18.81
CA LEU A 9 -0.60 -5.25 -18.04
C LEU A 9 -0.95 -3.98 -18.85
N ILE A 10 -2.24 -3.66 -18.91
CA ILE A 10 -2.69 -2.42 -19.54
C ILE A 10 -2.18 -1.21 -18.75
N GLY A 11 -2.10 -0.05 -19.39
CA GLY A 11 -1.52 1.16 -18.79
C GLY A 11 -2.16 1.53 -17.44
N GLU A 12 -3.46 1.32 -17.29
CA GLU A 12 -4.16 1.54 -16.03
C GLU A 12 -3.70 0.58 -14.91
N GLN A 13 -3.61 -0.73 -15.20
CA GLN A 13 -3.12 -1.71 -14.23
C GLN A 13 -1.70 -1.39 -13.76
N LYS A 14 -0.83 -0.95 -14.67
CA LYS A 14 0.54 -0.52 -14.32
C LYS A 14 0.55 0.66 -13.34
N ARG A 15 -0.30 1.66 -13.56
CA ARG A 15 -0.42 2.84 -12.68
C ARG A 15 -0.87 2.46 -11.27
N TRP A 16 -1.89 1.60 -11.17
CA TRP A 16 -2.41 1.16 -9.87
C TRP A 16 -1.45 0.23 -9.14
N ALA A 17 -0.79 -0.68 -9.85
CA ALA A 17 0.28 -1.51 -9.29
C ALA A 17 1.44 -0.64 -8.77
N PHE A 18 1.85 0.37 -9.53
CA PHE A 18 2.89 1.32 -9.11
C PHE A 18 2.48 2.10 -7.87
N ALA A 19 1.25 2.63 -7.82
CA ALA A 19 0.74 3.36 -6.65
C ALA A 19 0.72 2.47 -5.40
N ALA A 20 0.24 1.23 -5.51
CA ALA A 20 0.24 0.26 -4.42
C ALA A 20 1.66 -0.04 -3.93
N ALA A 21 2.60 -0.26 -4.86
CA ALA A 21 4.00 -0.52 -4.55
C ALA A 21 4.68 0.68 -3.86
N ALA A 22 4.42 1.90 -4.35
CA ALA A 22 4.94 3.12 -3.74
C ALA A 22 4.46 3.30 -2.29
N LEU A 23 3.15 3.10 -2.04
CA LEU A 23 2.59 3.14 -0.68
C LEU A 23 3.17 2.04 0.21
N PHE A 24 3.37 0.85 -0.33
CA PHE A 24 3.95 -0.26 0.42
C PHE A 24 5.40 0.02 0.83
N LEU A 25 6.21 0.53 -0.10
CA LEU A 25 7.58 0.94 0.20
C LEU A 25 7.63 2.08 1.22
N LEU A 26 6.69 3.02 1.15
CA LEU A 26 6.55 4.07 2.15
C LEU A 26 6.23 3.49 3.54
N ALA A 27 5.33 2.52 3.64
CA ALA A 27 5.03 1.85 4.90
C ALA A 27 6.24 1.06 5.45
N VAL A 28 7.01 0.39 4.59
CA VAL A 28 8.27 -0.28 4.98
C VAL A 28 9.31 0.73 5.49
N GLY A 29 9.49 1.84 4.77
CA GLY A 29 10.40 2.91 5.20
C GLY A 29 9.97 3.52 6.54
N PHE A 30 8.67 3.76 6.71
CA PHE A 30 8.10 4.25 7.96
C PHE A 30 8.28 3.25 9.11
N LEU A 31 8.16 1.94 8.85
CA LEU A 31 8.48 0.91 9.86
C LEU A 31 9.95 0.97 10.27
N GLY A 32 10.88 1.12 9.32
CA GLY A 32 12.31 1.29 9.62
C GLY A 32 12.56 2.51 10.50
N PHE A 33 11.93 3.65 10.18
CA PHE A 33 11.96 4.85 11.01
C PHE A 33 11.37 4.61 12.41
N ALA A 34 10.19 4.00 12.51
CA ALA A 34 9.49 3.73 13.77
C ALA A 34 10.32 2.84 14.69
N LEU A 35 10.96 1.79 14.14
CA LEU A 35 11.87 0.91 14.88
C LEU A 35 13.15 1.63 15.31
N ASN A 36 13.70 2.53 14.49
CA ASN A 36 14.89 3.29 14.87
C ASN A 36 14.59 4.32 15.98
N ALA A 37 13.51 5.08 15.83
CA ALA A 37 13.11 6.13 16.77
C ALA A 37 12.35 5.61 18.00
N GLN A 38 11.93 4.34 18.01
CA GLN A 38 11.09 3.72 19.04
C GLN A 38 9.73 4.44 19.23
N VAL A 39 9.17 4.99 18.16
CA VAL A 39 7.91 5.74 18.16
C VAL A 39 6.92 5.08 17.20
N MET A 40 5.65 4.98 17.60
CA MET A 40 4.57 4.44 16.77
C MET A 40 4.81 3.02 16.21
N VAL A 41 5.67 2.22 16.84
CA VAL A 41 6.07 0.88 16.36
C VAL A 41 4.87 -0.04 16.13
N VAL A 42 3.95 -0.09 17.09
CA VAL A 42 2.72 -0.93 16.99
C VAL A 42 1.90 -0.53 15.77
N PHE A 43 1.72 0.78 15.54
CA PHE A 43 1.01 1.29 14.38
C PHE A 43 1.74 0.92 13.08
N ALA A 44 3.06 1.12 13.01
CA ALA A 44 3.83 0.82 11.81
C ALA A 44 3.79 -0.67 11.43
N VAL A 45 3.96 -1.56 12.41
CA VAL A 45 3.87 -3.02 12.20
C VAL A 45 2.46 -3.40 11.78
N GLY A 46 1.43 -2.93 12.49
CA GLY A 46 0.04 -3.23 12.18
C GLY A 46 -0.37 -2.72 10.80
N TRP A 47 0.05 -1.50 10.45
CA TRP A 47 -0.25 -0.90 9.16
C TRP A 47 0.40 -1.66 8.00
N LEU A 48 1.68 -2.05 8.13
CA LEU A 48 2.35 -2.87 7.12
C LEU A 48 1.66 -4.24 6.97
N ALA A 49 1.29 -4.90 8.07
CA ALA A 49 0.56 -6.16 8.03
C ALA A 49 -0.79 -6.00 7.31
N LEU A 50 -1.55 -4.94 7.63
CA LEU A 50 -2.82 -4.62 6.97
C LEU A 50 -2.63 -4.40 5.45
N MET A 51 -1.55 -3.73 5.02
CA MET A 51 -1.25 -3.58 3.60
C MET A 51 -1.01 -4.92 2.91
N ILE A 52 -0.22 -5.80 3.52
CA ILE A 52 0.08 -7.13 2.96
C ILE A 52 -1.22 -7.91 2.77
N PHE A 53 -2.00 -8.08 3.84
CA PHE A 53 -3.24 -8.86 3.77
C PHE A 53 -4.31 -8.19 2.92
N GLY A 54 -4.42 -6.87 2.98
CA GLY A 54 -5.37 -6.08 2.19
C GLY A 54 -5.10 -6.17 0.69
N TYR A 55 -3.86 -5.93 0.25
CA TYR A 55 -3.50 -6.02 -1.16
C TYR A 55 -3.53 -7.45 -1.70
N VAL A 56 -2.97 -8.41 -0.96
CA VAL A 56 -3.00 -9.83 -1.38
C VAL A 56 -4.43 -10.35 -1.44
N GLY A 57 -5.24 -10.05 -0.42
CA GLY A 57 -6.66 -10.42 -0.36
C GLY A 57 -7.46 -9.81 -1.51
N ALA A 58 -7.30 -8.50 -1.75
CA ALA A 58 -8.00 -7.82 -2.83
C ALA A 58 -7.57 -8.32 -4.22
N LEU A 59 -6.28 -8.55 -4.44
CA LEU A 59 -5.79 -9.13 -5.71
C LEU A 59 -6.30 -10.55 -5.92
N LYS A 60 -6.33 -11.38 -4.87
CA LYS A 60 -6.87 -12.73 -4.94
C LYS A 60 -8.35 -12.71 -5.34
N MET A 61 -9.15 -11.83 -4.73
CA MET A 61 -10.57 -11.66 -5.06
C MET A 61 -10.77 -11.06 -6.47
N ALA A 62 -9.88 -10.15 -6.88
CA ALA A 62 -9.85 -9.56 -8.21
C ALA A 62 -9.24 -10.46 -9.29
N LYS A 63 -8.89 -11.72 -8.96
CA LYS A 63 -8.24 -12.68 -9.88
C LYS A 63 -6.98 -12.12 -10.54
N GLY A 64 -6.22 -11.30 -9.81
CA GLY A 64 -4.98 -10.66 -10.28
C GLY A 64 -5.16 -9.36 -11.07
N ASP A 65 -6.39 -8.85 -11.21
CA ASP A 65 -6.62 -7.58 -11.90
C ASP A 65 -6.36 -6.36 -11.00
N PHE A 66 -5.26 -5.65 -11.28
CA PHE A 66 -4.88 -4.41 -10.59
C PHE A 66 -5.81 -3.22 -10.92
N ALA A 67 -6.60 -3.28 -11.98
CA ALA A 67 -7.59 -2.26 -12.32
C ALA A 67 -8.97 -2.57 -11.74
N HIS A 68 -9.11 -3.66 -10.98
CA HIS A 68 -10.36 -4.04 -10.35
C HIS A 68 -10.75 -3.02 -9.25
N PRO A 69 -12.03 -2.65 -9.13
CA PRO A 69 -12.49 -1.68 -8.13
C PRO A 69 -12.07 -2.04 -6.70
N LEU A 70 -12.12 -3.32 -6.32
CA LEU A 70 -11.69 -3.78 -4.98
C LEU A 70 -10.21 -3.45 -4.70
N PHE A 71 -9.33 -3.66 -5.67
CA PHE A 71 -7.91 -3.34 -5.49
C PHE A 71 -7.70 -1.83 -5.42
N LYS A 72 -8.35 -1.06 -6.31
CA LYS A 72 -8.30 0.41 -6.27
C LYS A 72 -8.79 0.95 -4.94
N SER A 73 -9.89 0.44 -4.39
CA SER A 73 -10.41 0.83 -3.07
C SER A 73 -9.39 0.56 -1.97
N GLN A 74 -8.67 -0.57 -2.02
CA GLN A 74 -7.58 -0.82 -1.07
C GLN A 74 -6.45 0.20 -1.20
N VAL A 75 -6.01 0.50 -2.43
CA VAL A 75 -4.98 1.54 -2.64
C VAL A 75 -5.45 2.89 -2.08
N MET A 76 -6.69 3.30 -2.40
CA MET A 76 -7.26 4.56 -1.93
C MET A 76 -7.40 4.63 -0.41
N LEU A 77 -7.77 3.53 0.25
CA LEU A 77 -7.84 3.47 1.71
C LEU A 77 -6.46 3.79 2.33
N HIS A 78 -5.39 3.31 1.73
CA HIS A 78 -4.04 3.56 2.22
C HIS A 78 -3.53 4.96 1.87
N VAL A 79 -3.96 5.54 0.74
CA VAL A 79 -3.75 6.96 0.45
C VAL A 79 -4.39 7.83 1.54
N VAL A 80 -5.63 7.51 1.95
CA VAL A 80 -6.30 8.21 3.06
C VAL A 80 -5.55 8.02 4.37
N ALA A 81 -5.09 6.81 4.67
CA ALA A 81 -4.29 6.55 5.87
C ALA A 81 -3.00 7.39 5.90
N VAL A 82 -2.28 7.51 4.77
CA VAL A 82 -1.11 8.40 4.63
C VAL A 82 -1.51 9.85 4.88
N GLY A 83 -2.59 10.34 4.25
CA GLY A 83 -3.05 11.71 4.42
C GLY A 83 -3.38 12.04 5.88
N LEU A 84 -4.04 11.11 6.58
CA LEU A 84 -4.35 11.25 8.01
C LEU A 84 -3.09 11.21 8.88
N LEU A 85 -2.14 10.31 8.57
CA LEU A 85 -0.86 10.25 9.28
C LEU A 85 -0.11 11.59 9.13
N VAL A 86 -0.01 12.13 7.92
CA VAL A 86 0.62 13.43 7.66
C VAL A 86 -0.09 14.55 8.42
N ALA A 87 -1.43 14.58 8.42
CA ALA A 87 -2.20 15.58 9.15
C ALA A 87 -1.94 15.52 10.67
N VAL A 88 -1.85 14.33 11.25
CA VAL A 88 -1.50 14.14 12.67
C VAL A 88 -0.07 14.60 12.94
N MET A 89 0.87 14.28 12.07
CA MET A 89 2.26 14.71 12.22
C MET A 89 2.38 16.24 12.17
N ILE A 90 1.76 16.89 11.19
CA ILE A 90 1.72 18.37 11.11
C ILE A 90 1.11 18.97 12.38
N ARG A 91 0.03 18.40 12.90
CA ARG A 91 -0.58 18.89 14.13
C ARG A 91 0.31 18.69 15.36
N ALA A 92 1.10 17.62 15.40
CA ALA A 92 1.97 17.30 16.52
C ALA A 92 3.25 18.15 16.55
N PHE A 93 3.71 18.64 15.40
CA PHE A 93 4.90 19.47 15.27
C PHE A 93 4.49 20.89 14.79
N PRO A 94 4.28 21.85 15.72
CA PRO A 94 3.83 23.21 15.39
C PRO A 94 4.85 24.00 14.56
#